data_AF-A0A6G4WXG7-F1
#
_entry.id   AF-A0A6G4WXG7-F1
#
_cell.length_a   1.000
_cell.length_b   1.000
_cell.length_c   1.000
_cell.angle_alpha   90.00
_cell.angle_beta   90.00
_cell.angle_gamma   90.00
#
_symmetry.space_group_name_H-M   'P 1'
#
loop_
_entity.id
_entity.type
_entity.pdbx_description
1 polymer ?
#
loop_
_entity_poly.entity_id
_entity_poly.type
_entity_poly.pdbx_seq_one_letter_code
_entity_poly.pdbx_strand_id
1 'polypeptide(L)'
;MRLPPLPHAPAGPAVSGDGLVTPGWCLRCERRVPDSMAVAYVETGSGPGGIVEACVRHARQLAASPAAPQWLKDDIAALDGSITR
;
A
#
# COMPACT_ATOMS: atom_id res chain seq x y z
N MET A 1 -8.55 17.57 -10.08
CA MET A 1 -7.32 17.30 -9.28
C MET A 1 -6.42 16.41 -10.10
N ARG A 2 -5.28 16.92 -10.59
CA ARG A 2 -4.26 16.08 -11.24
C ARG A 2 -3.48 15.38 -10.14
N LEU A 3 -3.57 14.06 -10.08
CA LEU A 3 -2.66 13.26 -9.26
C LEU A 3 -1.22 13.55 -9.71
N PRO A 4 -0.26 13.77 -8.80
CA PRO A 4 1.15 13.84 -9.19
C PRO A 4 1.53 12.53 -9.91
N PRO A 5 2.47 12.57 -10.87
CA PRO A 5 2.99 11.33 -11.45
C PRO A 5 3.54 10.48 -10.31
N LEU A 6 2.97 9.29 -10.13
CA LEU A 6 3.47 8.35 -9.14
C LEU A 6 4.95 8.12 -9.44
N PRO A 7 5.88 8.30 -8.47
CA PRO A 7 7.22 7.77 -8.66
C PRO A 7 7.05 6.29 -8.99
N HIS A 8 7.75 5.82 -10.03
CA HIS A 8 7.71 4.46 -10.56
C HIS A 8 7.67 3.44 -9.41
N ALA A 9 6.44 3.07 -9.05
CA ALA A 9 6.17 2.18 -7.95
C ALA A 9 6.54 0.79 -8.46
N PRO A 10 7.39 0.02 -7.76
CA PRO A 10 7.58 -1.36 -8.11
C PRO A 10 6.22 -2.08 -8.05
N ALA A 11 5.93 -2.88 -9.07
CA ALA A 11 4.73 -3.70 -9.12
C ALA A 11 4.78 -4.75 -7.99
N GLY A 12 3.94 -4.58 -6.98
CA GLY A 12 3.75 -5.55 -5.90
C GLY A 12 4.66 -5.38 -4.68
N PRO A 13 4.35 -6.07 -3.57
CA PRO A 13 5.33 -6.27 -2.52
C PRO A 13 6.52 -6.95 -3.20
N ALA A 14 7.64 -6.24 -3.33
CA ALA A 14 8.84 -6.80 -3.91
C ALA A 14 9.42 -7.80 -2.89
N VAL A 15 8.88 -9.02 -2.90
CA VAL A 15 9.60 -10.20 -2.46
C VAL A 15 10.77 -10.33 -3.44
N SER A 16 11.95 -9.87 -3.03
CA SER A 16 13.15 -10.27 -3.75
C SER A 16 13.23 -11.79 -3.66
N GLY A 17 13.66 -12.47 -4.73
CA GLY A 17 13.72 -13.94 -4.81
C GLY A 17 14.49 -14.66 -3.69
N ASP A 18 15.11 -13.91 -2.79
CA ASP A 18 15.81 -14.33 -1.57
C ASP A 18 14.95 -14.29 -0.28
N GLY A 19 13.64 -14.01 -0.37
CA GLY A 19 12.76 -13.92 0.81
C GLY A 19 12.95 -12.65 1.66
N LEU A 20 13.73 -11.69 1.18
CA LEU A 20 13.87 -10.37 1.77
C LEU A 20 12.61 -9.54 1.49
N VAL A 21 11.89 -9.17 2.55
CA VAL A 21 10.85 -8.14 2.51
C VAL A 21 11.55 -6.82 2.17
N THR A 22 11.41 -6.34 0.93
CA THR A 22 11.95 -5.02 0.61
C THR A 22 11.09 -3.94 1.25
N PRO A 23 11.70 -2.88 1.84
CA PRO A 23 10.95 -1.74 2.34
C PRO A 23 10.14 -1.11 1.20
N GLY A 24 8.81 -1.13 1.30
CA GLY A 24 7.96 -0.53 0.28
C GLY A 24 7.88 0.99 0.40
N TRP A 25 7.29 1.62 -0.61
CA TRP A 25 7.28 3.08 -0.73
C TRP A 25 5.97 3.64 -0.19
N CYS A 26 6.04 4.52 0.81
CA CYS A 26 4.84 5.22 1.24
C CYS A 26 4.61 6.47 0.39
N LEU A 27 3.54 6.48 -0.41
CA LEU A 27 3.19 7.63 -1.26
C LEU A 27 2.98 8.94 -0.47
N ARG A 28 2.50 8.85 0.78
CA ARG A 28 2.24 10.02 1.63
C ARG A 28 3.47 10.54 2.37
N CYS A 29 4.39 9.65 2.73
CA CYS A 29 5.66 10.04 3.36
C CYS A 29 6.75 10.38 2.34
N GLU A 30 6.57 9.97 1.08
CA GLU A 30 7.56 10.09 0.00
C GLU A 30 8.92 9.50 0.39
N ARG A 31 8.88 8.35 1.06
CA ARG A 31 10.09 7.60 1.47
C ARG A 31 9.81 6.11 1.58
N ARG A 32 10.87 5.31 1.51
CA ARG A 32 10.83 3.89 1.85
C ARG A 32 10.58 3.71 3.35
N VAL A 33 9.72 2.78 3.69
CA VAL A 33 9.39 2.42 5.07
C VAL A 33 9.52 0.92 5.24
N PRO A 34 9.95 0.44 6.43
CA PRO A 34 10.04 -0.99 6.69
C PRO A 34 8.65 -1.65 6.64
N ASP A 35 7.64 -0.97 7.15
CA ASP A 35 6.25 -1.47 7.23
C ASP A 35 5.36 -0.69 6.25
N SER A 36 5.25 -1.18 5.02
CA SER A 36 4.28 -0.72 4.02
C SER A 36 3.25 -1.79 3.71
N MET A 37 2.09 -1.37 3.22
CA MET A 37 1.07 -2.26 2.67
C MET A 37 0.37 -1.63 1.47
N ALA A 38 -0.23 -2.46 0.63
CA ALA A 38 -1.05 -2.02 -0.48
C ALA A 38 -2.29 -1.27 0.03
N VAL A 39 -2.60 -0.13 -0.60
CA VAL A 39 -3.76 0.72 -0.29
C VAL A 39 -4.62 1.02 -1.52
N ALA A 40 -4.11 0.75 -2.72
CA ALA A 40 -4.92 0.70 -3.93
C ALA A 40 -4.30 -0.24 -4.97
N TYR A 41 -5.16 -0.85 -5.78
CA TYR A 41 -4.79 -1.56 -7.00
C TYR A 41 -5.28 -0.72 -8.18
N VAL A 42 -4.37 -0.40 -9.10
CA VAL A 42 -4.64 0.37 -10.30
C VAL A 42 -4.64 -0.59 -11.47
N GLU A 43 -5.83 -0.98 -11.90
CA GLU A 43 -6.00 -1.78 -13.11
C GLU A 43 -5.94 -0.86 -14.33
N THR A 44 -4.94 -1.04 -15.18
CA THR A 44 -4.91 -0.43 -16.52
C THR A 44 -5.26 -1.51 -17.52
N GLY A 45 -6.45 -1.42 -18.14
CA GLY A 45 -7.05 -2.52 -18.93
C GLY A 45 -6.15 -3.19 -19.99
N SER A 46 -5.10 -2.53 -20.47
CA SER A 46 -4.09 -3.10 -21.39
C SER A 46 -2.63 -2.83 -20.99
N GLY A 47 -2.39 -2.19 -19.85
CA GLY A 47 -1.06 -1.86 -19.34
C GLY A 47 -0.72 -2.62 -18.07
N PRO A 48 0.54 -2.61 -17.61
CA PRO A 48 0.89 -3.18 -16.33
C PRO A 48 0.12 -2.43 -15.24
N GLY A 49 -0.77 -3.14 -14.55
CA GLY A 49 -1.44 -2.60 -13.37
C GLY A 49 -0.42 -2.15 -12.32
N GLY A 50 -0.82 -1.20 -11.48
CA GLY A 50 0.03 -0.63 -10.44
C GLY A 50 -0.49 -0.96 -9.06
N ILE A 51 0.42 -1.08 -8.10
CA ILE A 51 0.06 -1.15 -6.68
C ILE A 51 0.50 0.15 -6.02
N VAL A 52 -0.43 0.79 -5.33
CA VAL A 52 -0.14 1.96 -4.51
C VAL A 52 0.07 1.48 -3.09
N GLU A 53 1.23 1.80 -2.52
CA GLU A 53 1.58 1.45 -1.15
C GLU A 53 1.56 2.67 -0.20
N ALA A 54 1.29 2.40 1.07
CA ALA A 54 1.43 3.36 2.15
C ALA A 54 2.00 2.70 3.41
N CYS A 55 2.64 3.49 4.28
CA CYS A 55 2.97 3.01 5.62
C CYS A 55 1.70 2.72 6.41
N VAL A 56 1.76 1.81 7.38
CA VAL A 56 0.60 1.40 8.19
C VAL A 56 -0.17 2.60 8.77
N ARG A 57 0.54 3.63 9.25
CA ARG A 57 -0.09 4.87 9.76
C ARG A 57 -0.97 5.55 8.70
N HIS A 58 -0.47 5.69 7.47
CA HIS A 58 -1.22 6.32 6.39
C HIS A 58 -2.27 5.38 5.79
N ALA A 59 -2.03 4.07 5.81
CA ALA A 59 -3.03 3.07 5.44
C ALA A 59 -4.25 3.13 6.36
N ARG A 60 -4.08 3.26 7.69
CA ARG A 60 -5.18 3.49 8.64
C ARG A 60 -5.97 4.76 8.34
N GLN A 61 -5.27 5.86 8.02
CA GLN A 61 -5.94 7.12 7.64
C GLN A 61 -6.74 6.97 6.34
N LEU A 62 -6.21 6.21 5.38
CA LEU A 62 -6.93 5.90 4.14
C LEU A 62 -8.15 5.03 4.42
N ALA A 63 -8.02 3.96 5.21
CA ALA A 63 -9.10 3.06 5.58
C ALA A 63 -10.27 3.75 6.29
N ALA A 64 -9.99 4.81 7.06
CA ALA A 64 -10.99 5.64 7.72
C ALA A 64 -11.82 6.52 6.74
N SER A 65 -11.38 6.67 5.48
CA SER A 65 -12.11 7.43 4.48
C SER A 65 -13.38 6.68 4.03
N PRO A 66 -14.51 7.36 3.82
CA PRO A 66 -15.70 6.75 3.22
C PRO A 66 -15.44 6.14 1.84
N ALA A 67 -14.49 6.69 1.09
CA ALA A 67 -14.10 6.21 -0.24
C ALA A 67 -13.12 5.02 -0.21
N ALA A 68 -12.72 4.55 0.97
CA ALA A 68 -11.82 3.41 1.08
C ALA A 68 -12.53 2.11 0.67
N PRO A 69 -11.85 1.27 -0.12
CA PRO A 69 -12.39 -0.03 -0.48
C PRO A 69 -12.49 -0.92 0.76
N GLN A 70 -13.47 -1.83 0.76
CA GLN A 70 -13.76 -2.66 1.93
C GLN A 70 -12.56 -3.55 2.31
N TRP A 71 -11.86 -4.11 1.33
CA TRP A 71 -10.69 -4.96 1.58
C TRP A 71 -9.60 -4.24 2.39
N LEU A 72 -9.40 -2.93 2.19
CA LEU A 72 -8.40 -2.18 2.95
C LEU A 72 -8.81 -2.02 4.42
N LYS A 73 -10.11 -1.87 4.68
CA LYS A 73 -10.64 -1.79 6.05
C LYS A 73 -10.46 -3.13 6.76
N ASP A 74 -10.75 -4.22 6.06
CA ASP A 74 -10.63 -5.57 6.59
C ASP A 74 -9.16 -5.92 6.89
N ASP A 75 -8.23 -5.58 5.99
CA ASP A 75 -6.79 -5.78 6.19
C ASP A 75 -6.25 -5.00 7.39
N ILE A 76 -6.69 -3.75 7.58
CA ILE A 76 -6.32 -2.94 8.75
C ILE A 76 -6.90 -3.56 10.04
N ALA A 77 -8.15 -4.02 10.02
CA ALA A 77 -8.76 -4.67 11.17
C ALA A 77 -8.03 -5.96 11.56
N ALA A 78 -7.63 -6.77 10.57
CA ALA A 78 -6.84 -7.98 10.79
C ALA A 78 -5.44 -7.65 11.36
N LEU A 79 -4.79 -6.61 10.84
CA LEU A 79 -3.49 -6.15 11.33
C LEU A 79 -3.57 -5.68 12.78
N ASP A 80 -4.57 -4.86 13.12
CA ASP A 80 -4.77 -4.36 14.49
C ASP A 80 -5.11 -5.50 15.46
N GLY A 81 -5.85 -6.51 15.02
CA GLY A 81 -6.12 -7.73 15.80
C GLY A 81 -4.87 -8.60 16.04
N SER A 82 -3.93 -8.62 15.10
CA SER A 82 -2.71 -9.44 15.18
C SER A 82 -1.64 -8.89 16.14
N ILE A 83 -1.64 -7.58 16.40
CA ILE A 83 -0.69 -6.88 17.29
C ILE A 83 -0.97 -7.13 18.79
N THR A 84 -2.04 -7.86 19.14
CA THR A 84 -2.44 -8.13 20.53
C THR A 84 -1.90 -9.46 21.07
N ARG A 85 -0.68 -9.89 20.70
CA ARG A 85 -0.12 -11.17 21.16
C ARG A 85 1.33 -11.09 21.61
#